data_AF-A0A0N4VKT9-F1
#
_entry.id   AF-A0A0N4VKT9-F1
#
_cell.length_a   1.000
_cell.length_b   1.000
_cell.length_c   1.000
_cell.angle_alpha   90.00
_cell.angle_beta   90.00
_cell.angle_gamma   90.00
#
_symmetry.space_group_name_H-M   'P 1'
#
loop_
_entity.id
_entity.type
_entity.pdbx_description
1 polymer ?
#
loop_
_entity_poly.entity_id
_entity_poly.type
_entity_poly.pdbx_seq_one_letter_code
_entity_poly.pdbx_strand_id
1 'polypeptide(L)'
;MSPIYEAAWSELQHVYYAPRNFTKLCDSEHIGAYSVRSVACQTVCIRMTEILVIGGLRFKSNIRGCMDDILRGGFNKTIINRHRWYLRDSCNFYQKRVLFQLPIEKSDDSSISLCVCYGNYCNGATSNSVQLAEHSCKIFYFLCTLLLLLICR
;
A
#
# COMPACT_ATOMS: atom_id res chain seq x y z
N MET A 1 -8.13 -6.98 -1.33
CA MET A 1 -7.16 -7.44 -2.34
C MET A 1 -7.81 -7.41 -3.71
N SER A 2 -7.06 -7.45 -4.80
CA SER A 2 -7.62 -7.60 -6.16
C SER A 2 -8.29 -8.97 -6.36
N PRO A 3 -9.27 -9.10 -7.27
CA PRO A 3 -10.00 -10.36 -7.47
C PRO A 3 -9.14 -11.53 -7.94
N ILE A 4 -8.01 -11.27 -8.62
CA ILE A 4 -7.12 -12.33 -9.09
C ILE A 4 -6.56 -13.22 -7.96
N TYR A 5 -6.40 -12.65 -6.76
CA TYR A 5 -5.95 -13.40 -5.59
C TYR A 5 -7.05 -14.28 -4.98
N GLU A 6 -8.32 -13.98 -5.26
CA GLU A 6 -9.46 -14.80 -4.83
C GLU A 6 -9.46 -16.15 -5.55
N ALA A 7 -9.20 -16.12 -6.86
CA ALA A 7 -9.16 -17.31 -7.69
C ALA A 7 -8.06 -18.31 -7.26
N ALA A 8 -6.97 -17.82 -6.66
CA ALA A 8 -5.87 -18.62 -6.15
C ALA A 8 -5.86 -18.75 -4.61
N TRP A 9 -6.95 -18.37 -3.93
CA TRP A 9 -6.93 -18.20 -2.47
C TRP A 9 -6.63 -19.48 -1.68
N SER A 10 -7.05 -20.65 -2.17
CA SER A 10 -6.76 -21.95 -1.54
C SER A 10 -5.26 -22.17 -1.35
N GLU A 11 -4.47 -21.70 -2.30
CA GLU A 11 -3.01 -21.81 -2.28
C GLU A 11 -2.37 -20.65 -1.53
N LEU A 12 -2.98 -19.46 -1.51
CA LEU A 12 -2.38 -18.26 -0.92
C LEU A 12 -2.68 -18.09 0.58
N GLN A 13 -3.68 -18.78 1.10
CA GLN A 13 -4.15 -18.65 2.49
C GLN A 13 -3.09 -18.99 3.55
N HIS A 14 -2.02 -19.71 3.20
CA HIS A 14 -0.91 -20.01 4.13
C HIS A 14 0.11 -18.85 4.23
N VAL A 15 0.14 -17.95 3.26
CA VAL A 15 1.02 -16.77 3.23
C VAL A 15 0.30 -15.55 3.81
N TYR A 16 -0.95 -15.33 3.38
CA TYR A 16 -1.72 -14.12 3.71
C TYR A 16 -2.85 -14.39 4.71
N TYR A 17 -3.20 -13.37 5.48
CA TYR A 17 -4.50 -13.32 6.16
C TYR A 17 -5.62 -13.00 5.17
N ALA A 18 -6.81 -13.54 5.42
CA ALA A 18 -7.97 -13.32 4.56
C ALA A 18 -8.31 -11.84 4.47
N PRO A 19 -8.43 -11.26 3.26
CA PRO A 19 -8.79 -9.86 3.15
C PRO A 19 -10.25 -9.64 3.54
N ARG A 20 -10.57 -8.41 3.91
CA ARG A 20 -11.97 -8.02 4.19
C ARG A 20 -12.88 -8.11 2.96
N ASN A 21 -12.30 -7.91 1.77
CA ASN A 21 -12.99 -8.05 0.49
C ASN A 21 -11.97 -8.25 -0.66
N PHE A 22 -12.35 -9.04 -1.66
CA PHE A 22 -11.72 -9.09 -2.98
C PHE A 22 -12.50 -8.17 -3.92
N THR A 23 -11.88 -7.11 -4.43
CA THR A 23 -12.59 -6.11 -5.23
C THR A 23 -11.71 -5.48 -6.30
N LYS A 24 -12.27 -5.28 -7.49
CA LYS A 24 -11.60 -4.61 -8.61
C LYS A 24 -11.24 -3.15 -8.28
N LEU A 25 -11.96 -2.52 -7.34
CA LEU A 25 -11.61 -1.17 -6.86
C LEU A 25 -10.22 -1.13 -6.20
N CYS A 26 -9.70 -2.28 -5.74
CA CYS A 26 -8.33 -2.37 -5.21
C CYS A 26 -7.26 -2.08 -6.28
N ASP A 27 -7.59 -2.32 -7.55
CA ASP A 27 -6.71 -2.11 -8.70
C ASP A 27 -6.57 -0.65 -9.12
N SER A 28 -7.53 0.19 -8.70
CA SER A 28 -7.51 1.62 -8.98
C SER A 28 -6.26 2.29 -8.40
N GLU A 29 -5.71 3.26 -9.12
CA GLU A 29 -4.55 4.01 -8.64
C GLU A 29 -4.87 4.86 -7.41
N HIS A 30 -6.11 5.37 -7.39
CA HIS A 30 -6.68 6.16 -6.31
C HIS A 30 -7.92 5.46 -5.78
N ILE A 31 -7.97 5.26 -4.47
CA ILE A 31 -9.08 4.66 -3.76
C ILE A 31 -9.51 5.62 -2.67
N GLY A 32 -10.77 6.04 -2.71
CA GLY A 32 -11.34 6.87 -1.65
C GLY A 32 -11.49 6.08 -0.34
N ALA A 33 -11.46 6.78 0.78
CA ALA A 33 -11.56 6.21 2.14
C ALA A 33 -12.72 5.22 2.34
N TYR A 34 -13.82 5.42 1.60
CA TYR A 34 -15.07 4.65 1.70
C TYR A 34 -15.33 3.75 0.48
N SER A 35 -14.45 3.76 -0.53
CA SER A 35 -14.65 2.98 -1.76
C SER A 35 -14.37 1.49 -1.57
N VAL A 36 -13.57 1.15 -0.56
CA VAL A 36 -13.25 -0.23 -0.19
C VAL A 36 -13.31 -0.39 1.33
N ARG A 37 -13.51 -1.63 1.78
CA ARG A 37 -13.52 -1.92 3.22
C ARG A 37 -12.13 -1.66 3.83
N SER A 38 -12.08 -0.74 4.77
CA SER A 38 -10.86 -0.35 5.48
C SER A 38 -10.77 -1.03 6.84
N VAL A 39 -9.55 -1.05 7.38
CA VAL A 39 -9.22 -1.55 8.72
C VAL A 39 -8.36 -0.51 9.42
N ALA A 40 -8.48 -0.40 10.74
CA ALA A 40 -7.62 0.48 11.52
C ALA A 40 -6.25 -0.20 11.72
N CYS A 41 -5.18 0.41 11.21
CA CYS A 41 -3.83 -0.10 11.37
C CYS A 41 -3.21 0.41 12.68
N GLN A 42 -2.67 -0.51 13.48
CA GLN A 42 -1.79 -0.15 14.60
C GLN A 42 -0.36 0.14 14.13
N THR A 43 -0.02 -0.31 12.91
CA THR A 43 1.27 -0.12 12.25
C THR A 43 1.13 0.66 10.94
N VAL A 44 2.18 0.71 10.12
CA VAL A 44 2.15 1.35 8.80
C VAL A 44 1.15 0.69 7.86
N CYS A 45 0.59 1.50 6.97
CA CYS A 45 -0.19 1.01 5.85
C CYS A 45 0.75 0.50 4.75
N ILE A 46 0.36 -0.59 4.10
CA ILE A 46 1.10 -1.20 2.99
C ILE A 46 0.24 -1.23 1.73
N ARG A 47 0.90 -0.98 0.58
CA ARG A 47 0.42 -1.33 -0.75
C ARG A 47 1.46 -2.19 -1.45
N MET A 48 1.12 -3.43 -1.74
CA MET A 48 1.90 -4.30 -2.60
C MET A 48 1.29 -4.32 -4.00
N THR A 49 2.11 -4.17 -5.03
CA THR A 49 1.70 -4.18 -6.43
C THR A 49 2.48 -5.23 -7.19
N GLU A 50 1.75 -6.09 -7.89
CA GLU A 50 2.32 -7.17 -8.70
C GLU A 50 1.84 -7.03 -10.16
N ILE A 51 2.74 -7.32 -11.10
CA ILE A 51 2.41 -7.44 -12.53
C ILE A 51 2.43 -8.92 -12.89
N LEU A 52 1.25 -9.47 -13.14
CA LEU A 52 1.06 -10.85 -13.56
C LEU A 52 1.02 -10.93 -15.09
N VAL A 53 1.59 -11.99 -15.67
CA VAL A 53 1.54 -12.24 -17.13
C VAL A 53 0.73 -13.50 -17.37
N ILE A 54 -0.45 -13.35 -17.98
CA ILE A 54 -1.36 -14.47 -18.29
C ILE A 54 -1.71 -14.39 -19.77
N GLY A 55 -1.39 -15.44 -20.53
CA GLY A 55 -1.63 -15.48 -21.98
C GLY A 55 -0.93 -14.35 -22.76
N GLY A 56 0.22 -13.86 -22.28
CA GLY A 56 0.96 -12.74 -22.86
C GLY A 56 0.44 -11.35 -22.45
N LEU A 57 -0.69 -11.26 -21.74
CA LEU A 57 -1.24 -10.00 -21.24
C LEU A 57 -0.75 -9.69 -19.84
N ARG A 58 -0.46 -8.40 -19.58
CA ARG A 58 0.02 -7.91 -18.28
C ARG A 58 -1.15 -7.38 -17.44
N PHE A 59 -1.29 -7.91 -16.23
CA PHE A 59 -2.31 -7.50 -15.26
C PHE A 59 -1.65 -6.91 -14.03
N LYS A 60 -1.93 -5.64 -13.74
CA LYS A 60 -1.53 -4.99 -12.48
C LYS A 60 -2.54 -5.37 -11.41
N SER A 61 -2.06 -5.96 -10.32
CA SER A 61 -2.87 -6.34 -9.17
C SER A 61 -2.29 -5.73 -7.89
N ASN A 62 -3.16 -5.42 -6.93
CA ASN A 62 -2.75 -4.81 -5.67
C ASN A 62 -3.26 -5.59 -4.45
N ILE A 63 -2.43 -5.60 -3.42
CA ILE A 63 -2.76 -6.03 -2.07
C ILE A 63 -2.56 -4.81 -1.17
N ARG A 64 -3.54 -4.49 -0.33
CA ARG A 64 -3.50 -3.33 0.58
C ARG A 64 -3.96 -3.76 1.96
N GLY A 65 -3.33 -3.23 2.99
CA GLY A 65 -3.62 -3.56 4.38
C GLY A 65 -2.63 -2.92 5.35
N CYS A 66 -2.59 -3.46 6.57
CA CYS A 66 -1.64 -3.07 7.61
C CYS A 66 -0.45 -4.02 7.60
N MET A 67 0.74 -3.56 7.96
CA MET A 67 1.93 -4.39 7.92
C MET A 67 1.86 -5.65 8.77
N ASP A 68 1.22 -5.55 9.93
CA ASP A 68 1.03 -6.59 10.94
C ASP A 68 -0.14 -7.55 10.65
N ASP A 69 -1.05 -7.19 9.73
CA ASP A 69 -2.29 -7.95 9.44
C ASP A 69 -2.39 -8.38 7.96
N ILE A 70 -1.25 -8.55 7.29
CA ILE A 70 -1.22 -8.90 5.86
C ILE A 70 -0.53 -10.24 5.59
N LEU A 71 0.58 -10.54 6.27
CA LEU A 71 1.32 -11.78 6.15
C LEU A 71 1.25 -12.58 7.46
N ARG A 72 1.01 -13.89 7.36
CA ARG A 72 1.04 -14.79 8.52
C ARG A 72 2.45 -14.97 9.09
N GLY A 73 3.44 -15.09 8.20
CA GLY A 73 4.85 -15.25 8.57
C GLY A 73 5.59 -13.93 8.86
N GLY A 74 4.91 -12.79 8.66
CA GLY A 74 5.53 -11.47 8.74
C GLY A 74 6.57 -11.19 7.64
N PHE A 75 7.00 -9.93 7.56
CA PHE A 75 8.06 -9.52 6.64
C PHE A 75 9.45 -9.79 7.21
N ASN A 76 10.43 -9.92 6.33
CA ASN A 76 11.84 -10.03 6.72
C ASN A 76 12.31 -8.79 7.50
N LYS A 77 12.60 -8.97 8.80
CA LYS A 77 12.96 -7.89 9.73
C LYS A 77 14.19 -7.09 9.30
N THR A 78 15.16 -7.73 8.64
CA THR A 78 16.35 -7.06 8.12
C THR A 78 15.98 -6.03 7.05
N ILE A 79 15.01 -6.36 6.18
CA ILE A 79 14.50 -5.43 5.17
C ILE A 79 13.78 -4.26 5.85
N ILE A 80 12.88 -4.55 6.80
CA ILE A 80 12.10 -3.54 7.53
C ILE A 80 13.03 -2.50 8.16
N ASN A 81 14.06 -2.96 8.88
CA ASN A 81 15.00 -2.11 9.60
C ASN A 81 15.90 -1.33 8.64
N ARG A 82 16.48 -2.00 7.63
CA ARG A 82 17.36 -1.35 6.65
C ARG A 82 16.65 -0.24 5.89
N HIS A 83 15.40 -0.46 5.48
CA HIS A 83 14.63 0.51 4.69
C HIS A 83 13.84 1.48 5.57
N ARG A 84 13.92 1.33 6.91
CA ARG A 84 13.30 2.23 7.88
C ARG A 84 11.81 2.40 7.62
N TRP A 85 11.10 1.30 7.34
CA TRP A 85 9.68 1.35 6.98
C TRP A 85 8.82 2.05 8.05
N TYR A 86 9.25 1.99 9.31
CA TYR A 86 8.59 2.68 10.40
C TYR A 86 8.90 4.18 10.51
N LEU A 87 9.74 4.77 9.66
CA LEU A 87 10.18 6.16 9.86
C LEU A 87 9.84 7.08 8.68
N ARG A 88 9.55 6.51 7.51
CA ARG A 88 9.20 7.29 6.32
C ARG A 88 8.44 6.46 5.31
N ASP A 89 7.67 7.14 4.50
CA ASP A 89 7.07 6.58 3.30
C ASP A 89 8.17 6.13 2.34
N SER A 90 8.01 4.95 1.76
CA SER A 90 8.96 4.45 0.76
C SER A 90 8.34 3.38 -0.11
N CYS A 91 8.75 3.34 -1.38
CA CYS A 91 8.35 2.33 -2.36
C CYS A 91 9.59 1.67 -2.93
N ASN A 92 9.67 0.35 -2.85
CA ASN A 92 10.81 -0.42 -3.35
C ASN A 92 10.35 -1.72 -4.02
N PHE A 93 11.19 -2.27 -4.88
CA PHE A 93 10.99 -3.60 -5.46
C PHE A 93 11.77 -4.64 -4.65
N TYR A 94 11.12 -5.75 -4.32
CA TYR A 94 11.72 -6.84 -3.57
C TYR A 94 11.44 -8.17 -4.25
N GLN A 95 12.41 -9.08 -4.19
CA GLN A 95 12.18 -10.49 -4.50
C GLN A 95 11.23 -11.07 -3.44
N LYS A 96 10.14 -11.71 -3.87
CA LYS A 96 9.11 -12.23 -2.95
C LYS A 96 9.68 -13.24 -1.98
N ARG A 97 10.55 -14.14 -2.46
CA ARG A 97 11.20 -15.15 -1.60
C ARG A 97 11.90 -14.53 -0.38
N VAL A 98 12.59 -13.41 -0.57
CA VAL A 98 13.35 -12.73 0.49
C VAL A 98 12.42 -11.92 1.37
N LEU A 99 11.46 -11.23 0.75
CA LEU A 99 10.50 -10.36 1.43
C LEU A 99 9.58 -11.13 2.38
N PHE A 100 9.01 -12.22 1.88
CA PHE A 100 8.03 -13.08 2.55
C PHE A 100 8.66 -14.27 3.27
N GLN A 101 9.99 -14.44 3.16
CA GLN A 101 10.73 -15.53 3.81
C GLN A 101 10.20 -16.92 3.39
N LEU A 102 9.92 -17.09 2.09
CA LEU A 102 9.37 -18.33 1.55
C LEU A 102 10.46 -19.41 1.42
N PRO A 103 10.12 -20.71 1.61
CA PRO A 103 11.01 -21.82 1.29
C PRO A 103 11.37 -21.85 -0.20
N ILE A 104 12.57 -22.33 -0.53
CA ILE A 104 13.10 -22.36 -1.90
C ILE A 104 12.17 -23.18 -2.80
N GLU A 105 11.60 -24.26 -2.30
CA GLU A 105 10.74 -25.18 -3.05
C GLU A 105 9.39 -24.57 -3.42
N LYS A 106 8.97 -23.51 -2.73
CA LYS A 106 7.68 -22.82 -2.91
C LYS A 106 7.81 -21.42 -3.49
N SER A 107 9.03 -20.98 -3.83
CA SER A 107 9.31 -19.62 -4.24
C SER A 107 9.97 -19.56 -5.60
N ASP A 108 9.49 -18.68 -6.46
CA ASP A 108 10.16 -18.31 -7.70
C ASP A 108 11.05 -17.06 -7.51
N ASP A 109 11.73 -16.65 -8.58
CA ASP A 109 12.49 -15.39 -8.62
C ASP A 109 11.59 -14.17 -8.92
N SER A 110 10.27 -14.28 -8.70
CA SER A 110 9.36 -13.16 -8.94
C SER A 110 9.55 -12.04 -7.91
N SER A 111 9.26 -10.82 -8.38
CA SER A 111 9.41 -9.60 -7.59
C SER A 111 8.06 -8.90 -7.41
N ILE A 112 7.97 -8.12 -6.34
CA ILE A 112 6.79 -7.33 -6.01
C ILE A 112 7.21 -5.90 -5.62
N SER A 113 6.41 -4.92 -6.02
CA SER A 113 6.58 -3.54 -5.55
C SER A 113 5.87 -3.41 -4.22
N LEU A 114 6.55 -2.91 -3.19
CA LEU A 114 5.98 -2.66 -1.88
C LEU A 114 6.18 -1.20 -1.50
N CYS A 115 5.07 -0.52 -1.25
CA CYS A 115 5.02 0.82 -0.69
C CYS A 115 4.53 0.76 0.75
N VAL A 116 5.24 1.45 1.65
CA VAL A 116 4.83 1.72 3.03
C VAL A 116 4.49 3.20 3.18
N CYS A 117 3.48 3.52 3.97
CA CYS A 117 3.14 4.90 4.29
C CYS A 117 2.48 5.04 5.66
N TYR A 118 2.47 6.28 6.15
CA TYR A 118 1.78 6.69 7.37
C TYR A 118 0.57 7.59 7.08
N GLY A 119 -0.46 7.45 7.91
CA GLY A 119 -1.65 8.28 7.86
C GLY A 119 -2.89 7.56 7.32
N ASN A 120 -4.05 8.15 7.56
CA ASN A 120 -5.32 7.55 7.22
C ASN A 120 -5.47 7.41 5.70
N TYR A 121 -5.72 6.18 5.25
CA TYR A 121 -5.95 5.85 3.84
C TYR A 121 -4.78 6.18 2.90
N CYS A 122 -3.57 6.41 3.42
CA CYS A 122 -2.40 6.81 2.61
C CYS A 122 -2.05 5.77 1.53
N ASN A 123 -2.29 4.49 1.82
CA ASN A 123 -2.04 3.40 0.88
C ASN A 123 -3.12 3.28 -0.20
N GLY A 124 -4.11 4.17 -0.22
CA GLY A 124 -5.16 4.30 -1.24
C GLY A 124 -4.81 5.29 -2.35
N ALA A 125 -3.98 6.30 -2.08
CA ALA A 125 -3.54 7.31 -3.04
C ALA A 125 -2.09 7.07 -3.47
N THR A 126 -1.69 7.54 -4.65
CA THR A 126 -0.25 7.60 -4.96
C THR A 126 0.37 8.73 -4.14
N SER A 127 1.51 8.48 -3.50
CA SER A 127 2.20 9.41 -2.56
C SER A 127 2.41 10.82 -3.11
N ASN A 128 2.48 10.99 -4.42
CA ASN A 128 2.61 12.29 -5.07
C ASN A 128 1.34 13.15 -4.98
N SER A 129 0.15 12.54 -4.91
CA SER A 129 -1.13 13.28 -4.86
C SER A 129 -1.43 13.87 -3.48
N VAL A 130 -0.96 13.25 -2.40
CA VAL A 130 -1.16 13.72 -1.02
C VAL A 130 -0.30 14.94 -0.72
N GLN A 131 0.95 14.97 -1.21
CA GLN A 131 1.83 16.13 -1.05
C GLN A 131 1.23 17.40 -1.69
N LEU A 132 0.73 17.31 -2.93
CA LEU A 132 0.12 18.48 -3.59
C LEU A 132 -1.13 19.01 -2.85
N ALA A 133 -1.94 18.12 -2.28
CA ALA A 133 -3.15 18.51 -1.54
C ALA A 133 -2.82 19.20 -0.21
N GLU A 134 -1.84 18.71 0.55
CA GLU A 134 -1.43 19.31 1.82
C GLU A 134 -0.76 20.68 1.62
N HIS A 135 0.07 20.82 0.59
CA HIS A 135 0.69 22.10 0.25
C HIS A 135 -0.36 23.15 -0.18
N SER A 136 -1.37 22.74 -0.95
CA SER A 136 -2.44 23.64 -1.39
C SER A 136 -3.27 24.17 -0.21
N CYS A 137 -3.57 23.33 0.78
CA CYS A 137 -4.36 23.72 1.95
C CYS A 137 -3.60 24.70 2.86
N LYS A 138 -2.28 24.50 3.05
CA LYS A 138 -1.44 25.41 3.86
C LYS A 138 -1.26 26.78 3.20
N ILE A 139 -1.11 26.83 1.88
CA ILE A 139 -1.03 28.09 1.12
C ILE A 139 -2.35 28.86 1.24
N PHE A 140 -3.49 28.18 1.10
CA PHE A 140 -4.80 28.81 1.23
C PHE A 140 -5.01 29.40 2.64
N TYR A 141 -4.66 28.67 3.69
CA TYR A 141 -4.73 29.18 5.07
C TYR A 141 -3.85 30.42 5.29
N PHE A 142 -2.60 30.38 4.82
CA PHE A 142 -1.69 31.52 4.91
C PHE A 142 -2.23 32.75 4.18
N LEU A 143 -2.72 32.59 2.95
CA LEU A 143 -3.33 33.67 2.18
C LEU A 143 -4.57 34.25 2.87
N CYS A 144 -5.44 33.41 3.42
CA CYS A 144 -6.61 33.86 4.20
C CYS A 144 -6.20 34.68 5.43
N THR A 145 -5.18 34.25 6.18
CA THR A 145 -4.69 35.00 7.35
C THR A 145 -4.10 36.35 6.96
N LEU A 146 -3.36 36.42 5.85
CA LEU A 146 -2.78 37.66 5.34
C LEU A 146 -3.88 38.64 4.90
N LEU A 147 -4.92 38.13 4.25
CA LEU A 147 -6.06 38.93 3.77
C LEU A 147 -6.88 39.50 4.93
N LEU A 148 -7.11 38.70 5.98
CA LEU A 148 -7.77 39.16 7.21
C LEU A 148 -6.97 40.26 7.92
N LEU A 149 -5.64 40.14 7.97
CA LEU A 149 -4.77 41.17 8.55
C LEU A 149 -4.73 42.47 7.72
N LEU A 150 -4.95 42.38 6.41
CA LEU A 150 -5.03 43.55 5.51
C LEU A 150 -6.39 44.25 5.56
N ILE A 151 -7.48 43.52 5.86
CA ILE A 151 -8.84 44.09 6.00
C ILE A 151 -9.06 44.67 7.40
N CYS A 152 -8.43 44.12 8.45
CA CYS A 152 -8.54 44.61 9.83
C CYS A 152 -7.55 45.73 10.21
N ARG A 153 -6.94 46.39 9.22
CA ARG A 153 -6.00 47.51 9.41
C ARG A 153 -6.57 48.79 8.81
#